data_AF-A0A9N7MVL8-F1
#
_entry.id   AF-A0A9N7MVL8-F1
#
_cell.length_a   1.000
_cell.length_b   1.000
_cell.length_c   1.000
_cell.angle_alpha   90.00
_cell.angle_beta   90.00
_cell.angle_gamma   90.00
#
_symmetry.space_group_name_H-M   'P 1'
#
loop_
_entity.id
_entity.type
_entity.pdbx_description
1 polymer ?
#
loop_
_entity_poly.entity_id
_entity_poly.type
_entity_poly.pdbx_seq_one_letter_code
_entity_poly.pdbx_strand_id
1 'polypeptide(L)'
;MRSLSYYQDIPYNLDLEWSSNSKLRDVVHQFQQHVNQFQYFWSTMHDIDQSLWVTDPIHFHHAMSYRQIKLGDDCFLQLYIDVNDPLSLPECRFLGSDSSVNSLRSLWMRNCKKWSKDKSYAENLACILNTQLPLPPHRRKNEEQIECGICYAQFLPVDDELGAKSGSATDYRCENGSCNRAFHIVCIVDWLRSITTTRQSFDVLFGNCPYCSDPIAVKISTN
;
A
#
# COMPACT_ATOMS: atom_id res chain seq x y z
N MET A 1 26.02 22.72 -20.11
CA MET A 1 24.65 22.48 -19.62
C MET A 1 24.70 22.42 -18.11
N ARG A 2 23.93 23.26 -17.39
CA ARG A 2 23.75 23.11 -15.94
C ARG A 2 22.53 22.20 -15.75
N SER A 3 22.76 20.99 -15.26
CA SER A 3 21.69 20.09 -14.82
C SER A 3 21.04 20.68 -13.57
N LEU A 4 19.72 20.86 -13.59
CA LEU A 4 18.93 21.15 -12.40
C LEU A 4 18.70 19.81 -11.69
N SER A 5 19.25 19.64 -10.49
CA SER A 5 18.98 18.46 -9.66
C SER A 5 17.66 18.67 -8.91
N TYR A 6 16.64 17.89 -9.23
CA TYR A 6 15.38 17.82 -8.50
C TYR A 6 14.99 16.35 -8.33
N TYR A 7 14.37 16.02 -7.19
CA TYR A 7 13.93 14.66 -6.88
C TYR A 7 12.66 14.34 -7.68
N GLN A 8 12.67 13.25 -8.46
CA GLN A 8 11.50 12.77 -9.18
C GLN A 8 11.15 11.36 -8.69
N ASP A 9 9.95 11.18 -8.16
CA ASP A 9 9.40 9.84 -7.90
C ASP A 9 8.85 9.24 -9.21
N ILE A 10 9.74 8.97 -10.16
CA ILE A 10 9.41 8.33 -11.44
C ILE A 10 10.49 7.30 -11.80
N PRO A 11 10.17 6.27 -12.60
CA PRO A 11 11.12 5.19 -12.86
C PRO A 11 12.41 5.61 -13.58
N TYR A 12 12.35 6.64 -14.44
CA TYR A 12 13.50 7.18 -15.17
C TYR A 12 13.54 8.70 -15.08
N ASN A 13 14.70 9.24 -14.75
CA ASN A 13 14.88 10.69 -14.67
C ASN A 13 14.68 11.36 -16.04
N LEU A 14 14.05 12.53 -16.03
CA LEU A 14 13.91 13.37 -17.21
C LEU A 14 15.10 14.31 -17.36
N ASP A 15 15.86 14.16 -18.43
CA ASP A 15 16.83 15.16 -18.87
C ASP A 15 16.07 16.35 -19.48
N LEU A 16 15.96 17.44 -18.72
CA LEU A 16 15.27 18.65 -19.17
C LEU A 16 16.11 19.43 -20.19
N GLU A 17 15.48 19.77 -21.31
CA GLU A 17 16.04 20.70 -22.27
C GLU A 17 15.73 22.15 -21.85
N TRP A 18 16.80 22.94 -21.66
CA TRP A 18 16.71 24.35 -21.27
C TRP A 18 17.67 25.22 -22.07
N SER A 19 17.19 26.38 -22.52
CA SER A 19 17.95 27.42 -23.22
C SER A 19 17.63 28.80 -22.67
N SER A 20 18.39 29.83 -23.08
CA SER A 20 18.10 31.23 -22.71
C SER A 20 16.73 31.73 -23.19
N ASN A 21 16.11 31.04 -24.14
CA ASN A 21 14.78 31.36 -24.67
C ASN A 21 13.66 30.52 -24.04
N SER A 22 14.02 29.52 -23.22
CA SER A 22 13.05 28.65 -22.56
C SER A 22 12.34 29.37 -21.43
N LYS A 23 11.08 29.00 -21.22
CA LYS A 23 10.23 29.46 -20.11
C LYS A 23 9.89 28.27 -19.22
N LEU A 24 9.51 28.54 -17.97
CA LEU A 24 9.09 27.49 -17.03
C LEU A 24 7.98 26.59 -17.60
N ARG A 25 7.04 27.15 -18.36
CA ARG A 25 5.97 26.37 -19.02
C ARG A 25 6.51 25.28 -19.95
N ASP A 26 7.67 25.51 -20.58
CA ASP A 26 8.27 24.57 -21.51
C ASP A 26 8.86 23.37 -20.75
N VAL A 27 9.40 23.60 -19.54
CA VAL A 27 9.84 22.55 -18.61
C VAL A 27 8.64 21.76 -18.07
N VAL A 28 7.57 22.45 -17.68
CA VAL A 28 6.33 21.79 -17.21
C VAL A 28 5.76 20.88 -18.30
N HIS A 29 5.73 21.35 -19.56
CA HIS A 29 5.25 20.56 -20.68
C HIS A 29 6.11 19.32 -20.94
N GLN A 30 7.44 19.46 -20.91
CA GLN A 30 8.36 18.32 -21.01
C GLN A 30 8.09 17.28 -19.91
N PHE A 31 7.94 17.74 -18.67
CA PHE A 31 7.64 16.86 -17.54
C PHE A 31 6.29 16.15 -17.68
N GLN A 32 5.24 16.88 -18.10
CA GLN A 32 3.92 16.29 -18.36
C GLN A 32 3.97 15.20 -19.44
N GLN A 33 4.69 15.45 -20.53
CA GLN A 33 4.86 14.45 -21.58
C GLN A 33 5.60 13.21 -21.09
N HIS A 34 6.63 13.39 -20.26
CA HIS A 34 7.37 12.28 -19.67
C HIS A 34 6.52 11.45 -18.70
N VAL A 35 5.80 12.12 -17.79
CA VAL A 35 4.85 11.47 -16.86
C VAL A 35 3.78 10.66 -17.60
N ASN A 36 3.30 11.16 -18.74
CA ASN A 36 2.29 10.47 -19.53
C ASN A 36 2.79 9.14 -20.12
N GLN A 37 4.09 8.94 -20.29
CA GLN A 37 4.65 7.67 -20.80
C GLN A 37 4.50 6.53 -19.78
N PHE A 38 4.45 6.84 -18.48
CA PHE A 38 4.38 5.84 -17.41
C PHE A 38 2.97 5.45 -16.99
N GLN A 39 1.92 6.03 -17.61
CA GLN A 39 0.54 5.75 -17.23
C GLN A 39 0.22 4.26 -17.29
N TYR A 40 0.69 3.56 -18.34
CA TYR A 40 0.45 2.14 -18.51
C TYR A 40 1.22 1.26 -17.52
N PHE A 41 2.42 1.68 -17.16
CA PHE A 41 3.18 1.05 -16.09
C PHE A 41 2.46 1.21 -14.75
N TRP A 42 2.07 2.43 -14.37
CA TRP A 42 1.38 2.68 -13.11
C TRP A 42 0.02 2.00 -13.01
N SER A 43 -0.75 1.93 -14.11
CA SER A 43 -1.99 1.16 -14.12
C SER A 43 -1.73 -0.32 -13.88
N THR A 44 -0.69 -0.89 -14.49
CA THR A 44 -0.31 -2.28 -14.28
C THR A 44 0.12 -2.55 -12.84
N MET A 45 0.93 -1.65 -12.25
CA MET A 45 1.34 -1.77 -10.85
C MET A 45 0.13 -1.68 -9.91
N HIS A 46 -0.80 -0.76 -10.18
CA HIS A 46 -2.04 -0.64 -9.42
C HIS A 46 -2.89 -1.91 -9.48
N ASP A 47 -3.03 -2.52 -10.67
CA ASP A 47 -3.78 -3.75 -10.83
C ASP A 47 -3.14 -4.93 -10.08
N ILE A 48 -1.80 -5.01 -10.06
CA ILE A 48 -1.05 -5.97 -9.23
C ILE A 48 -1.38 -5.74 -7.75
N ASP A 49 -1.25 -4.51 -7.26
CA ASP A 49 -1.49 -4.14 -5.87
C ASP A 49 -2.93 -4.42 -5.43
N GLN A 50 -3.90 -4.30 -6.34
CA GLN A 50 -5.31 -4.58 -6.07
C GLN A 50 -5.67 -6.07 -6.12
N SER A 51 -4.99 -6.86 -6.94
CA SER A 51 -5.38 -8.26 -7.22
C SER A 51 -4.57 -9.28 -6.43
N LEU A 52 -3.36 -8.94 -5.99
CA LEU A 52 -2.40 -9.86 -5.39
C LEU A 52 -2.05 -9.43 -3.97
N TRP A 53 -1.71 -10.40 -3.10
CA TRP A 53 -1.21 -10.09 -1.76
C TRP A 53 0.25 -9.61 -1.83
N VAL A 54 0.42 -8.31 -2.04
CA VAL A 54 1.71 -7.62 -1.97
C VAL A 54 2.15 -7.45 -0.51
N THR A 55 3.42 -7.76 -0.24
CA THR A 55 4.05 -7.71 1.09
C THR A 55 5.26 -6.77 1.15
N ASP A 56 5.82 -6.42 0.00
CA ASP A 56 6.89 -5.43 -0.16
C ASP A 56 6.79 -4.79 -1.55
N PRO A 57 7.01 -3.46 -1.70
CA PRO A 57 7.28 -2.49 -0.64
C PRO A 57 6.06 -2.19 0.24
N ILE A 58 6.28 -1.84 1.51
CA ILE A 58 5.23 -1.39 2.43
C ILE A 58 4.74 0.03 2.05
N HIS A 59 5.64 0.85 1.50
CA HIS A 59 5.35 2.20 0.99
C HIS A 59 5.46 2.21 -0.54
N PHE A 60 4.37 2.57 -1.22
CA PHE A 60 4.33 2.57 -2.69
C PHE A 60 4.91 3.86 -3.24
N HIS A 61 6.06 3.76 -3.92
CA HIS A 61 6.65 4.84 -4.71
C HIS A 61 6.42 4.61 -6.19
N HIS A 62 6.14 5.69 -6.93
CA HIS A 62 5.87 5.64 -8.37
C HIS A 62 7.09 5.20 -9.21
N ALA A 63 8.31 5.31 -8.65
CA ALA A 63 9.53 4.79 -9.25
C ALA A 63 9.76 3.28 -9.05
N MET A 64 9.05 2.63 -8.11
CA MET A 64 9.33 1.23 -7.75
C MET A 64 8.71 0.24 -8.75
N SER A 65 9.57 -0.42 -9.51
CA SER A 65 9.21 -1.42 -10.54
C SER A 65 9.21 -2.87 -10.05
N TYR A 66 9.15 -3.10 -8.74
CA TYR A 66 9.13 -4.45 -8.18
C TYR A 66 7.97 -4.63 -7.20
N ARG A 67 7.53 -5.89 -7.01
CA ARG A 67 6.55 -6.29 -6.00
C ARG A 67 6.87 -7.66 -5.44
N GLN A 68 6.80 -7.81 -4.11
CA GLN A 68 6.89 -9.10 -3.43
C GLN A 68 5.49 -9.61 -3.09
N ILE A 69 5.12 -10.75 -3.67
CA ILE A 69 3.79 -11.37 -3.54
C ILE A 69 3.87 -12.56 -2.60
N LYS A 70 2.94 -12.67 -1.64
CA LYS A 70 2.78 -13.87 -0.79
C LYS A 70 2.17 -15.00 -1.61
N LEU A 71 2.82 -16.16 -1.64
CA LEU A 71 2.31 -17.36 -2.33
C LEU A 71 1.60 -18.35 -1.39
N GLY A 72 1.90 -18.33 -0.08
CA GLY A 72 1.47 -19.32 0.91
C GLY A 72 2.67 -20.03 1.55
N ASP A 73 2.49 -20.72 2.69
CA ASP A 73 3.52 -21.54 3.36
C ASP A 73 4.91 -20.87 3.47
N ASP A 74 4.93 -19.61 3.89
CA ASP A 74 6.15 -18.78 3.99
C ASP A 74 7.00 -18.69 2.72
N CYS A 75 6.36 -18.87 1.58
CA CYS A 75 6.91 -18.63 0.26
C CYS A 75 6.44 -17.29 -0.32
N PHE A 76 7.36 -16.63 -1.01
CA PHE A 76 7.13 -15.33 -1.63
C PHE A 76 7.71 -15.32 -3.05
N LEU A 77 7.10 -14.50 -3.90
CA LEU A 77 7.54 -14.24 -5.26
C LEU A 77 7.87 -12.77 -5.42
N GLN A 78 9.13 -12.46 -5.64
CA GLN A 78 9.55 -11.12 -6.01
C GLN A 78 9.51 -11.00 -7.53
N LEU A 79 8.68 -10.08 -8.03
CA LEU A 79 8.56 -9.73 -9.44
C LEU A 79 9.29 -8.43 -9.72
N TYR A 80 9.95 -8.37 -10.87
CA TYR A 80 10.49 -7.15 -11.45
C TYR A 80 9.78 -6.89 -12.77
N ILE A 81 9.08 -5.75 -12.82
CA ILE A 81 8.21 -5.34 -13.90
C ILE A 81 9.01 -4.42 -14.82
N ASP A 82 9.00 -4.72 -16.13
CA ASP A 82 9.58 -3.84 -17.12
C ASP A 82 8.73 -2.56 -17.21
N VAL A 83 9.35 -1.40 -17.04
CA VAL A 83 8.65 -0.10 -17.07
C VAL A 83 8.13 0.22 -18.46
N ASN A 84 8.83 -0.20 -19.50
CA ASN A 84 8.51 0.08 -20.91
C ASN A 84 7.56 -0.97 -21.51
N ASP A 85 7.56 -2.19 -20.96
CA ASP A 85 6.65 -3.27 -21.36
C ASP A 85 6.05 -4.00 -20.14
N PRO A 86 5.16 -3.34 -19.37
CA PRO A 86 4.74 -3.81 -18.05
C PRO A 86 3.90 -5.08 -18.07
N LEU A 87 3.35 -5.49 -19.21
CA LEU A 87 2.63 -6.76 -19.36
C LEU A 87 3.50 -7.91 -19.88
N SER A 88 4.78 -7.67 -20.17
CA SER A 88 5.73 -8.73 -20.53
C SER A 88 5.92 -9.76 -19.40
N LEU A 89 6.49 -10.92 -19.72
CA LEU A 89 6.84 -11.92 -18.71
C LEU A 89 7.88 -11.30 -17.77
N PRO A 90 7.58 -11.12 -16.47
CA PRO A 90 8.49 -10.44 -15.56
C PRO A 90 9.69 -11.33 -15.21
N GLU A 91 10.82 -10.70 -14.89
CA GLU A 91 11.86 -11.37 -14.13
C GLU A 91 11.33 -11.66 -12.73
N CYS A 92 11.69 -12.83 -12.17
CA CYS A 92 11.21 -13.20 -10.85
C CYS A 92 12.22 -13.97 -10.01
N ARG A 93 12.06 -13.84 -8.68
CA ARG A 93 12.82 -14.57 -7.68
C ARG A 93 11.87 -15.16 -6.64
N PHE A 94 11.98 -16.46 -6.43
CA PHE A 94 11.27 -17.17 -5.35
C PHE A 94 12.08 -17.12 -4.06
N LEU A 95 11.39 -16.88 -2.94
CA LEU A 95 11.92 -16.82 -1.58
C LEU A 95 11.13 -17.80 -0.70
N GLY A 96 11.80 -18.57 0.16
CA GLY A 96 11.19 -19.62 0.99
C GLY A 96 12.18 -20.74 1.28
N SER A 97 11.68 -21.89 1.76
CA SER A 97 12.51 -23.09 1.94
C SER A 97 12.98 -23.67 0.61
N ASP A 98 14.14 -24.36 0.60
CA ASP A 98 14.71 -24.92 -0.64
C ASP A 98 13.77 -25.90 -1.35
N SER A 99 13.07 -26.74 -0.60
CA SER A 99 12.11 -27.71 -1.16
C SER A 99 10.95 -27.03 -1.89
N SER A 100 10.35 -26.02 -1.27
CA SER A 100 9.25 -25.25 -1.86
C SER A 100 9.72 -24.40 -3.05
N VAL A 101 10.85 -23.70 -2.91
CA VAL A 101 11.43 -22.86 -3.96
C VAL A 101 11.80 -23.67 -5.21
N ASN A 102 12.44 -24.83 -5.05
CA ASN A 102 12.81 -25.69 -6.18
C ASN A 102 11.58 -26.21 -6.93
N SER A 103 10.51 -26.53 -6.21
CA SER A 103 9.23 -26.95 -6.81
C SER A 103 8.59 -25.81 -7.61
N LEU A 104 8.53 -24.60 -7.04
CA LEU A 104 7.99 -23.42 -7.69
C LEU A 104 8.80 -23.01 -8.92
N ARG A 105 10.14 -23.05 -8.85
CA ARG A 105 11.02 -22.81 -10.01
C ARG A 105 10.78 -23.80 -11.13
N SER A 106 10.60 -25.08 -10.80
CA SER A 106 10.31 -26.13 -11.80
C SER A 106 8.97 -25.88 -12.50
N LEU A 107 7.94 -25.45 -11.74
CA LEU A 107 6.65 -25.04 -12.30
C LEU A 107 6.79 -23.83 -13.22
N TRP A 108 7.51 -22.80 -12.78
CA TRP A 108 7.77 -21.60 -13.57
C TRP A 108 8.47 -21.91 -14.88
N MET A 109 9.60 -22.64 -14.85
CA MET A 109 10.36 -22.99 -16.06
C MET A 109 9.52 -23.79 -17.06
N ARG A 110 8.64 -24.67 -16.58
CA ARG A 110 7.78 -25.48 -17.43
C ARG A 110 6.63 -24.67 -18.05
N ASN A 111 6.07 -23.73 -17.30
CA ASN A 111 4.81 -23.07 -17.65
C ASN A 111 4.95 -21.60 -18.08
N CYS A 112 6.10 -20.95 -17.93
CA CYS A 112 6.26 -19.50 -18.21
C CYS A 112 5.86 -19.10 -19.65
N LYS A 113 5.99 -20.02 -20.62
CA LYS A 113 5.54 -19.82 -22.01
C LYS A 113 4.03 -19.64 -22.16
N LYS A 114 3.25 -19.94 -21.13
CA LYS A 114 1.79 -19.71 -21.08
C LYS A 114 1.43 -18.29 -20.68
N TRP A 115 2.42 -17.45 -20.32
CA TRP A 115 2.21 -16.04 -20.04
C TRP A 115 1.57 -15.34 -21.24
N SER A 116 0.52 -14.58 -20.98
CA SER A 116 -0.20 -13.81 -22.00
C SER A 116 -0.44 -12.39 -21.50
N LYS A 117 -0.17 -11.42 -22.37
CA LYS A 117 -0.44 -10.00 -22.09
C LYS A 117 -1.93 -9.68 -22.02
N ASP A 118 -2.79 -10.57 -22.52
CA ASP A 118 -4.25 -10.39 -22.50
C ASP A 118 -4.87 -10.81 -21.16
N LYS A 119 -4.06 -11.34 -20.24
CA LYS A 119 -4.48 -11.80 -18.91
C LYS A 119 -3.86 -10.95 -17.83
N SER A 120 -4.58 -10.82 -16.71
CA SER A 120 -4.04 -10.16 -15.52
C SER A 120 -2.84 -10.92 -14.95
N TYR A 121 -2.01 -10.21 -14.17
CA TYR A 121 -0.92 -10.82 -13.41
C TYR A 121 -1.42 -11.96 -12.51
N ALA A 122 -2.55 -11.77 -11.81
CA ALA A 122 -3.12 -12.79 -10.96
C ALA A 122 -3.48 -14.07 -11.72
N GLU A 123 -4.13 -13.95 -12.88
CA GLU A 123 -4.48 -15.09 -13.74
C GLU A 123 -3.24 -15.79 -14.31
N ASN A 124 -2.27 -15.02 -14.79
CA ASN A 124 -1.02 -15.58 -15.31
C ASN A 124 -0.26 -16.34 -14.23
N LEU A 125 -0.07 -15.75 -13.05
CA LEU A 125 0.64 -16.37 -11.94
C LEU A 125 -0.07 -17.63 -11.43
N ALA A 126 -1.40 -17.59 -11.26
CA ALA A 126 -2.18 -18.76 -10.86
C ALA A 126 -2.06 -19.90 -11.90
N CYS A 127 -2.08 -19.57 -13.19
CA CYS A 127 -1.90 -20.54 -14.27
C CYS A 127 -0.50 -21.15 -14.30
N ILE A 128 0.54 -20.33 -14.14
CA ILE A 128 1.95 -20.76 -14.21
C ILE A 128 2.33 -21.61 -13.00
N LEU A 129 1.96 -21.14 -11.80
CA LEU A 129 2.25 -21.80 -10.54
C LEU A 129 1.26 -22.95 -10.24
N ASN A 130 0.21 -23.10 -11.05
CA ASN A 130 -0.80 -24.15 -10.91
C ASN A 130 -1.37 -24.23 -9.48
N THR A 131 -1.62 -23.07 -8.88
CA THR A 131 -2.11 -22.94 -7.52
C THR A 131 -3.03 -21.73 -7.43
N GLN A 132 -3.94 -21.73 -6.46
CA GLN A 132 -4.70 -20.54 -6.11
C GLN A 132 -3.83 -19.62 -5.25
N LEU A 133 -3.78 -18.35 -5.62
CA LEU A 133 -3.00 -17.37 -4.89
C LEU A 133 -3.78 -16.83 -3.69
N PRO A 134 -3.10 -16.58 -2.56
CA PRO A 134 -3.68 -15.89 -1.42
C PRO A 134 -4.31 -14.55 -1.84
N LEU A 135 -5.57 -14.34 -1.49
CA LEU A 135 -6.22 -13.03 -1.69
C LEU A 135 -5.52 -11.96 -0.85
N PRO A 136 -5.49 -10.69 -1.29
CA PRO A 136 -4.94 -9.61 -0.48
C PRO A 136 -5.85 -9.30 0.73
N PRO A 137 -5.30 -8.74 1.83
CA PRO A 137 -6.03 -8.54 3.09
C PRO A 137 -7.33 -7.75 2.95
N HIS A 138 -7.37 -6.73 2.08
CA HIS A 138 -8.56 -5.90 1.85
C HIS A 138 -9.69 -6.66 1.14
N ARG A 139 -9.38 -7.68 0.34
CA ARG A 139 -10.38 -8.53 -0.33
C ARG A 139 -10.84 -9.72 0.50
N ARG A 140 -10.17 -10.03 1.62
CA ARG A 140 -10.50 -11.17 2.48
C ARG A 140 -11.72 -10.97 3.38
N LYS A 141 -12.27 -9.76 3.50
CA LYS A 141 -13.35 -9.49 4.45
C LYS A 141 -14.56 -8.79 3.83
N ASN A 142 -15.57 -9.61 3.59
CA ASN A 142 -16.99 -9.32 3.81
C ASN A 142 -17.35 -9.48 5.31
N GLU A 143 -16.41 -9.26 6.22
CA GLU A 143 -16.68 -9.09 7.65
C GLU A 143 -16.70 -7.59 7.87
N GLU A 144 -17.90 -7.04 8.03
CA GLU A 144 -18.24 -5.66 8.43
C GLU A 144 -17.03 -4.73 8.48
N GLN A 145 -16.85 -3.88 7.46
CA GLN A 145 -15.78 -2.87 7.45
C GLN A 145 -15.86 -2.06 8.75
N ILE A 146 -14.97 -2.36 9.70
CA ILE A 146 -14.97 -1.71 11.01
C ILE A 146 -14.25 -0.39 10.86
N GLU A 147 -14.98 0.58 10.32
CA GLU A 147 -14.54 1.95 10.14
C GLU A 147 -14.43 2.67 11.49
N CYS A 148 -13.46 3.57 11.56
CA CYS A 148 -13.34 4.49 12.67
C CYS A 148 -14.60 5.37 12.78
N GLY A 149 -15.16 5.50 13.97
CA GLY A 149 -16.32 6.36 14.23
C GLY A 149 -16.07 7.85 14.09
N ILE A 150 -14.84 8.29 13.82
CA ILE A 150 -14.49 9.71 13.70
C ILE A 150 -14.09 10.05 12.27
N CYS A 151 -13.11 9.34 11.69
CA CYS A 151 -12.62 9.63 10.34
C CYS A 151 -13.30 8.79 9.25
N TYR A 152 -14.15 7.83 9.61
CA TYR A 152 -14.81 6.88 8.69
C TYR A 152 -13.87 6.09 7.79
N ALA A 153 -12.57 6.08 8.10
CA ALA A 153 -11.59 5.26 7.42
C ALA A 153 -11.38 3.94 8.17
N GLN A 154 -11.13 2.87 7.43
CA GLN A 154 -10.70 1.59 8.01
C GLN A 154 -9.24 1.67 8.48
N PHE A 155 -8.39 2.35 7.72
CA PHE A 155 -6.96 2.53 7.99
C PHE A 155 -6.62 4.02 7.99
N LEU A 156 -5.71 4.44 8.87
CA LEU A 156 -5.13 5.77 8.79
C LEU A 156 -4.32 5.94 7.48
N PRO A 157 -4.21 7.18 6.94
CA PRO A 157 -3.33 7.42 5.80
C PRO A 157 -1.90 7.02 6.13
N VAL A 158 -1.16 6.67 5.08
CA VAL A 158 0.28 6.42 5.21
C VAL A 158 0.98 7.78 5.20
N ASP A 159 1.43 8.22 6.37
CA ASP A 159 2.07 9.51 6.61
C ASP A 159 3.27 9.33 7.56
N ASP A 160 4.39 9.99 7.25
CA ASP A 160 5.60 9.98 8.07
C ASP A 160 5.37 10.66 9.43
N GLU A 161 4.46 11.65 9.49
CA GLU A 161 4.10 12.33 10.74
C GLU A 161 3.37 11.41 11.73
N LEU A 162 2.69 10.37 11.23
CA LEU A 162 1.96 9.40 12.03
C LEU A 162 2.84 8.27 12.59
N GLY A 163 4.11 8.18 12.14
CA GLY A 163 5.08 7.20 12.63
C GLY A 163 4.53 5.77 12.64
N ALA A 164 4.62 5.09 13.80
CA ALA A 164 4.16 3.71 13.95
C ALA A 164 2.64 3.51 13.80
N LYS A 165 1.84 4.59 13.75
CA LYS A 165 0.39 4.57 13.55
C LYS A 165 -0.02 4.77 12.08
N SER A 166 0.95 5.08 11.21
CA SER A 166 0.78 5.15 9.77
C SER A 166 0.18 3.84 9.22
N GLY A 167 -0.91 3.91 8.45
CA GLY A 167 -1.58 2.71 7.91
C GLY A 167 -2.28 1.81 8.94
N SER A 168 -2.39 2.22 10.22
CA SER A 168 -2.98 1.37 11.27
C SER A 168 -4.51 1.25 11.16
N ALA A 169 -5.04 0.07 11.51
CA ALA A 169 -6.47 -0.19 11.62
C ALA A 169 -7.05 0.36 12.94
N THR A 170 -8.38 0.30 13.11
CA THR A 170 -9.04 0.68 14.37
C THR A 170 -8.53 -0.18 15.54
N ASP A 171 -7.94 0.48 16.55
CA ASP A 171 -7.23 -0.13 17.69
C ASP A 171 -7.86 0.23 19.05
N TYR A 172 -8.96 0.99 19.06
CA TYR A 172 -9.79 1.24 20.25
C TYR A 172 -11.26 0.90 19.97
N ARG A 173 -11.95 0.30 20.95
CA ARG A 173 -13.40 0.03 20.90
C ARG A 173 -14.07 0.48 22.19
N CYS A 174 -15.25 1.08 22.05
CA CYS A 174 -16.08 1.38 23.20
C CYS A 174 -16.50 0.09 23.91
N GLU A 175 -16.33 0.04 25.24
CA GLU A 175 -16.63 -1.12 26.08
C GLU A 175 -18.13 -1.35 26.30
N ASN A 176 -18.97 -0.37 25.99
CA ASN A 176 -20.42 -0.55 26.00
C ASN A 176 -20.83 -1.52 24.89
N GLY A 177 -21.28 -2.72 25.28
CA GLY A 177 -21.70 -3.79 24.37
C GLY A 177 -22.90 -3.45 23.48
N SER A 178 -23.67 -2.41 23.79
CA SER A 178 -24.71 -1.87 22.91
C SER A 178 -24.17 -0.84 21.90
N CYS A 179 -22.97 -0.29 22.12
CA CYS A 179 -22.33 0.67 21.23
C CYS A 179 -21.31 0.01 20.29
N ASN A 180 -20.30 -0.68 20.85
CA ASN A 180 -19.22 -1.37 20.13
C ASN A 180 -18.51 -0.55 19.03
N ARG A 181 -18.62 0.78 19.03
CA ARG A 181 -18.01 1.62 18.00
C ARG A 181 -16.49 1.57 18.11
N ALA A 182 -15.82 1.40 16.98
CA ALA A 182 -14.37 1.34 16.89
C ALA A 182 -13.78 2.67 16.45
N PHE A 183 -12.55 2.93 16.86
CA PHE A 183 -11.82 4.16 16.56
C PHE A 183 -10.33 3.84 16.38
N HIS A 184 -9.62 4.66 15.60
CA HIS A 184 -8.17 4.76 15.74
C HIS A 184 -7.83 5.51 17.02
N ILE A 185 -6.79 5.09 17.72
CA ILE A 185 -6.35 5.67 18.99
C ILE A 185 -6.05 7.16 18.81
N VAL A 186 -5.44 7.52 17.67
CA VAL A 186 -5.12 8.91 17.31
C VAL A 186 -6.41 9.73 17.23
N CYS A 187 -7.41 9.25 16.48
CA CYS A 187 -8.68 9.95 16.33
C CYS A 187 -9.43 10.15 17.65
N ILE A 188 -9.53 9.11 18.49
CA ILE A 188 -10.26 9.23 19.76
C ILE A 188 -9.49 10.05 20.79
N VAL A 189 -8.15 9.99 20.80
CA VAL A 189 -7.31 10.84 21.66
C VAL A 189 -7.47 12.30 21.27
N ASP A 190 -7.40 12.64 19.98
CA ASP A 190 -7.56 14.01 19.50
C ASP A 190 -8.97 14.55 19.79
N TRP A 191 -9.99 13.72 19.58
CA TRP A 191 -11.37 14.05 19.98
C TRP A 191 -11.46 14.35 21.48
N LEU A 192 -10.96 13.46 22.34
CA LEU A 192 -11.00 13.65 23.79
C LEU A 192 -10.22 14.90 24.23
N ARG A 193 -9.08 15.20 23.62
CA ARG A 193 -8.31 16.42 23.90
C ARG A 193 -9.05 17.71 23.51
N SER A 194 -9.95 17.64 22.54
CA SER A 194 -10.78 18.79 22.14
C SER A 194 -11.92 19.11 23.12
N ILE A 195 -12.22 18.20 24.06
CA ILE A 195 -13.33 18.35 25.02
C ILE A 195 -12.80 18.88 26.36
N THR A 196 -13.36 20.00 26.81
CA THR A 196 -12.97 20.70 28.04
C THR A 196 -13.18 19.90 29.33
N THR A 197 -14.11 18.93 29.34
CA THR A 197 -14.40 18.08 30.51
C THR A 197 -13.55 16.81 30.58
N THR A 198 -12.74 16.52 29.57
CA THR A 198 -11.83 15.38 29.57
C THR A 198 -10.77 15.55 30.65
N ARG A 199 -10.55 14.50 31.45
CA ARG A 199 -9.51 14.46 32.48
C ARG A 199 -8.35 13.61 31.98
N GLN A 200 -7.13 13.98 32.34
CA GLN A 200 -5.95 13.17 32.09
C GLN A 200 -5.35 12.73 33.41
N SER A 201 -4.98 11.45 33.51
CA SER A 201 -4.12 10.92 34.58
C SER A 201 -2.99 10.14 33.92
N PHE A 202 -1.75 10.60 34.11
CA PHE A 202 -0.58 10.06 33.42
C PHE A 202 -0.78 9.97 31.89
N ASP A 203 -0.72 8.77 31.36
CA ASP A 203 -0.88 8.42 29.95
C ASP A 203 -2.31 7.96 29.63
N VAL A 204 -3.31 8.23 30.47
CA VAL A 204 -4.71 7.84 30.24
C VAL A 204 -5.63 9.06 30.23
N LEU A 205 -6.42 9.19 29.16
CA LEU A 205 -7.52 10.15 29.05
C LEU A 205 -8.83 9.51 29.50
N PHE A 206 -9.57 10.23 30.34
CA PHE A 206 -10.89 9.87 30.82
C PHE A 206 -11.90 10.87 30.28
N GLY A 207 -12.87 10.39 29.52
CA GLY A 207 -13.93 11.19 28.93
C GLY A 207 -15.13 10.34 28.59
N ASN A 208 -15.91 10.75 27.59
CA ASN A 208 -17.11 10.05 27.16
C ASN A 208 -17.00 9.63 25.70
N CYS A 209 -17.58 8.46 25.37
CA CYS A 209 -17.67 7.98 24.00
C CYS A 209 -18.47 8.97 23.12
N PRO A 210 -17.99 9.33 21.91
CA PRO A 210 -18.69 10.26 21.02
C PRO A 210 -20.09 9.78 20.58
N TYR A 211 -20.37 8.48 20.71
CA TYR A 211 -21.60 7.86 20.21
C TYR A 211 -22.62 7.56 21.30
N CYS A 212 -22.22 6.86 22.36
CA CYS A 212 -23.14 6.46 23.43
C CYS A 212 -23.04 7.36 24.68
N SER A 213 -22.08 8.29 24.73
CA SER A 213 -21.79 9.13 25.90
C SER A 213 -21.35 8.38 27.17
N ASP A 214 -21.15 7.07 27.10
CA ASP A 214 -20.64 6.31 28.24
C ASP A 214 -19.19 6.67 28.56
N PRO A 215 -18.78 6.59 29.84
CA PRO A 215 -17.40 6.83 30.25
C PRO A 215 -16.43 5.91 29.53
N ILE A 216 -15.32 6.49 29.06
CA ILE A 216 -14.22 5.77 28.43
C ILE A 216 -12.88 6.17 29.05
N ALA A 217 -11.96 5.21 29.11
CA ALA A 217 -10.57 5.40 29.48
C ALA A 217 -9.68 4.99 28.30
N VAL A 218 -8.89 5.93 27.78
CA VAL A 218 -8.09 5.74 26.57
C VAL A 218 -6.62 5.97 26.89
N LYS A 219 -5.79 4.95 26.71
CA LYS A 219 -4.34 5.06 26.90
C LYS A 219 -3.69 5.77 25.71
N ILE A 220 -3.05 6.89 25.97
CA ILE A 220 -2.20 7.61 25.04
C ILE A 220 -0.99 6.72 24.74
N SER A 221 -0.93 6.18 23.53
CA SER A 221 0.29 5.56 23.03
C SER A 221 1.22 6.69 22.56
N THR A 222 2.18 7.08 23.39
CA THR A 222 3.30 7.91 22.93
C THR A 222 4.19 7.08 22.01
N ASN A 223 4.58 7.65 20.87
CA ASN A 223 5.62 7.11 19.99
C ASN A 223 6.88 6.74 20.78
#